data_AF-A0A3D2T0S2-F1
#
_entry.id   AF-A0A3D2T0S2-F1
#
_cell.length_a   1.000
_cell.length_b   1.000
_cell.length_c   1.000
_cell.angle_alpha   90.00
_cell.angle_beta   90.00
_cell.angle_gamma   90.00
#
_symmetry.space_group_name_H-M   'P 1'
#
loop_
_entity.id
_entity.type
_entity.pdbx_description
1 polymer ?
#
loop_
_entity_poly.entity_id
_entity_poly.type
_entity_poly.pdbx_seq_one_letter_code
_entity_poly.pdbx_strand_id
1 'polypeptide(L)' 'MNKRFGSWRSVFVYIVGFMAVFLVGLSACQQGSEVVVIDDDDIGGVVSGPDGPEAGVWVIAET' A
#
# COMPACT_ATOMS: atom_id res chain seq x y z
N MET A 1 -18.36 39.65 11.43
CA MET A 1 -17.23 39.02 12.16
C MET A 1 -17.39 37.49 12.27
N ASN A 2 -17.73 36.81 11.17
CA ASN A 2 -18.16 35.40 11.15
C ASN A 2 -17.41 34.54 10.11
N LYS A 3 -16.53 35.14 9.29
CA LYS A 3 -15.75 34.40 8.27
C LYS A 3 -14.69 33.46 8.87
N ARG A 4 -14.17 33.77 10.07
CA ARG A 4 -13.10 32.99 10.75
C ARG A 4 -13.61 31.64 11.31
N PHE A 5 -14.88 31.58 11.74
CA PHE A 5 -15.50 30.35 12.26
C PHE A 5 -15.83 29.34 11.16
N GLY A 6 -16.29 29.80 9.99
CA GLY A 6 -16.51 28.93 8.82
C GLY A 6 -15.21 28.42 8.21
N SER A 7 -14.18 29.28 8.16
CA SER A 7 -12.85 28.93 7.63
C SER A 7 -12.19 27.77 8.38
N TRP A 8 -12.32 27.72 9.71
CA TRP A 8 -11.68 26.67 10.50
C TRP A 8 -12.34 25.30 10.30
N ARG A 9 -13.68 25.30 10.17
CA ARG A 9 -14.44 24.08 9.86
C ARG A 9 -14.05 23.52 8.49
N SER A 10 -13.91 24.38 7.48
CA SER A 10 -13.49 23.96 6.15
C SER A 10 -12.05 23.43 6.13
N VAL A 11 -11.12 24.13 6.79
CA VAL A 11 -9.71 23.69 6.91
C VAL A 11 -9.63 22.32 7.59
N PHE A 12 -10.42 22.10 8.63
CA PHE A 12 -10.47 20.81 9.31
C PHE A 12 -10.95 19.69 8.38
N VAL A 13 -12.01 19.93 7.60
CA VAL A 13 -12.51 18.95 6.62
C VAL A 13 -11.45 18.62 5.56
N TYR A 14 -10.73 19.62 5.05
CA TYR A 14 -9.66 19.38 4.08
C TYR A 14 -8.49 18.59 4.67
N ILE A 15 -8.08 18.89 5.91
CA ILE A 15 -7.01 18.15 6.58
C ILE A 15 -7.42 16.69 6.78
N VAL A 16 -8.63 16.44 7.29
CA VAL A 16 -9.14 15.07 7.51
C VAL A 16 -9.27 14.33 6.19
N GLY A 17 -9.79 14.98 5.15
CA GLY A 17 -9.90 14.39 3.81
C GLY A 17 -8.53 14.03 3.22
N PHE A 18 -7.55 14.94 3.33
CA PHE A 18 -6.19 14.69 2.86
C PHE A 18 -5.51 13.55 3.65
N MET A 19 -5.62 13.54 4.98
CA MET A 19 -5.10 12.48 5.84
C MET A 19 -5.71 11.13 5.48
N ALA A 20 -7.02 11.06 5.27
CA ALA A 20 -7.69 9.83 4.88
C ALA A 20 -7.17 9.29 3.54
N VAL A 21 -7.04 10.14 2.51
CA VAL A 21 -6.48 9.74 1.21
C VAL A 21 -5.02 9.29 1.34
N PHE A 22 -4.23 10.01 2.13
CA PHE A 22 -2.83 9.68 2.36
C PHE A 22 -2.65 8.32 3.06
N LEU A 23 -3.46 8.03 4.09
CA LEU A 23 -3.42 6.73 4.77
C LEU A 23 -3.82 5.57 3.86
N VAL A 24 -4.83 5.74 3.00
CA VAL A 24 -5.21 4.70 2.03
C VAL A 24 -4.08 4.40 1.04
N GLY A 25 -3.34 5.43 0.60
CA GLY A 25 -2.19 5.25 -0.28
C GLY A 25 -1.03 4.48 0.36
N LEU A 26 -0.80 4.65 1.67
CA LEU A 26 0.22 3.90 2.42
C LEU A 26 -0.11 2.41 2.55
N SER A 27 -1.39 2.05 2.69
CA SER A 27 -1.82 0.64 2.78
C SER A 27 -1.71 -0.14 1.47
N ALA A 28 -1.56 0.53 0.33
CA ALA A 28 -1.42 -0.14 -0.97
C ALA A 28 -0.07 -0.84 -1.16
N CYS A 29 0.95 -0.53 -0.35
CA CYS A 29 2.25 -1.22 -0.38
C CYS A 29 2.26 -2.55 0.38
N GLN A 30 1.22 -2.85 1.17
CA GLN A 30 1.11 -4.13 1.86
C GLN A 30 0.50 -5.13 0.88
N GLN A 31 1.35 -5.74 0.05
CA GLN A 31 0.97 -6.94 -0.68
C GLN A 31 0.57 -7.98 0.36
N GLY A 32 -0.74 -8.18 0.50
CA GLY A 32 -1.29 -9.25 1.30
C GLY A 32 -0.71 -10.57 0.82
N SER A 33 -0.83 -11.60 1.66
CA SER A 33 -0.52 -12.99 1.32
C SER A 33 -1.52 -13.51 0.26
N GLU A 34 -1.55 -12.87 -0.90
CA GLU A 34 -2.25 -13.36 -2.07
C GLU A 34 -1.56 -14.66 -2.49
N VAL A 35 -2.34 -15.71 -2.63
CA VAL A 35 -1.81 -17.03 -2.98
C VAL A 35 -1.25 -16.93 -4.39
N VAL A 36 0.07 -17.02 -4.52
CA VAL A 36 0.74 -17.12 -5.83
C VAL A 36 0.32 -18.46 -6.44
N VAL A 37 -0.48 -18.41 -7.49
CA VAL A 37 -0.89 -19.59 -8.26
C VAL A 37 0.31 -20.03 -9.10
N ILE A 38 0.67 -21.31 -8.99
CA ILE A 38 1.81 -21.95 -9.66
C ILE A 38 1.25 -23.22 -10.31
N ASP A 39 1.64 -23.51 -11.55
CA ASP A 39 1.37 -24.78 -12.23
C ASP A 39 2.65 -25.60 -12.47
N ASP A 40 2.57 -26.67 -13.26
CA ASP A 40 3.60 -27.71 -13.32
C ASP A 40 4.88 -27.26 -14.06
N ASP A 41 4.82 -26.22 -14.89
CA ASP A 41 5.97 -25.68 -15.64
C ASP A 41 6.44 -24.29 -15.15
N ASP A 42 5.81 -23.77 -14.09
CA ASP A 42 6.17 -22.50 -13.44
C ASP A 42 7.17 -22.65 -12.27
N ILE A 43 7.94 -21.59 -12.03
CA ILE A 43 8.75 -21.41 -10.81
C ILE A 43 8.27 -20.14 -10.12
N GLY A 44 7.72 -20.29 -8.91
CA GLY A 44 7.12 -19.17 -8.19
C GLY A 44 7.19 -19.29 -6.67
N GLY A 45 6.87 -18.19 -5.99
CA GLY A 45 6.83 -18.09 -4.52
C GLY A 45 6.95 -16.64 -4.05
N VAL A 46 6.77 -16.43 -2.74
CA VAL A 46 6.98 -15.12 -2.11
C VAL A 46 8.36 -15.10 -1.44
N VAL A 47 9.18 -14.10 -1.78
CA VAL A 47 10.45 -13.84 -1.09
C VAL A 47 10.15 -13.01 0.16
N SER A 48 10.64 -13.44 1.32
CA SER A 48 10.41 -12.78 2.61
C SER A 48 11.73 -12.52 3.35
N GLY A 49 11.89 -11.30 3.85
CA GLY A 49 12.95 -10.87 4.74
C GLY A 49 12.48 -10.66 6.19
N PRO A 50 13.33 -10.08 7.08
CA PRO A 50 12.98 -9.84 8.48
C PRO A 50 11.74 -8.96 8.69
N ASP A 51 11.45 -8.10 7.72
CA ASP A 51 10.33 -7.16 7.76
C ASP A 51 9.11 -7.62 6.93
N GLY A 52 9.14 -8.86 6.41
CA GLY A 52 8.04 -9.46 5.63
C GLY A 52 8.36 -9.61 4.13
N PRO A 53 7.32 -9.74 3.28
CA PRO A 53 7.47 -9.93 1.84
C PRO A 53 8.25 -8.79 1.16
N GLU A 54 9.14 -9.12 0.23
CA GLU A 54 9.95 -8.17 -0.52
C GLU A 54 9.35 -7.88 -1.90
N ALA A 55 9.09 -6.61 -2.21
CA ALA A 55 8.62 -6.19 -3.52
C ALA A 55 9.78 -6.02 -4.52
N GLY A 56 9.56 -6.35 -5.80
CA GLY A 56 10.52 -6.07 -6.88
C GLY A 56 11.68 -7.08 -7.02
N VAL A 57 11.57 -8.26 -6.42
CA VAL A 57 12.53 -9.37 -6.55
C VAL A 57 12.24 -10.19 -7.81
N TRP A 58 13.28 -10.63 -8.52
CA TRP A 58 13.18 -11.45 -9.73
C TRP A 58 13.95 -12.75 -9.54
N VAL A 59 13.36 -13.87 -9.99
CA VAL A 59 14.00 -15.19 -10.00
C VAL A 59 14.59 -15.44 -11.39
N ILE A 60 15.82 -15.94 -11.44
CA ILE A 60 16.46 -16.43 -12.65
C ILE A 60 16.80 -17.90 -12.40
N ALA A 61 16.19 -18.80 -13.15
CA ALA A 61 16.51 -20.22 -13.12
C ALA A 61 17.36 -20.59 -14.33
N GLU A 62 18.37 -21.43 -14.11
CA GLU A 62 19.23 -22.03 -15.13
C GLU A 62 19.02 -23.56 -15.11
N THR A 63 18.99 -24.18 -16.29
CA THR A 63 18.69 -25.61 -16.49
C THR A 63 19.93 -26.46 -16.58
#